data_AF-A0A956THJ4-F1
#
_entry.id   AF-A0A956THJ4-F1
#
_cell.length_a   1.000
_cell.length_b   1.000
_cell.length_c   1.000
_cell.angle_alpha   90.00
_cell.angle_beta   90.00
_cell.angle_gamma   90.00
#
_symmetry.space_group_name_H-M   'P 1'
#
loop_
_entity.id
_entity.type
_entity.pdbx_description
1 polymer ?
#
loop_
_entity_poly.entity_id
_entity_poly.type
_entity_poly.pdbx_seq_one_letter_code
_entity_poly.pdbx_strand_id
1 'polypeptide(L)'
;MKLELQRDGQLPLYRQIANEIRSLIERGVLAPGARLPTVRRLSDEHELGRLTVQTAYSELQAQGFIESVVGRGTFVSERARPGSLPSAIAPRVGGSLAELLDRLPTRLLLGQATPAEETFPVRELKACFGRALQQPSSMAYGPVLGEESLRVQMSRILLGRGLAAAPESILITSGAQQGIDLAVRTLTTPDRPVVIEAPVYPGVLELLRSRRQRWLEVPVGEEGLDLEVLEDLCRDHRPPLVYTIATYHNPTGVATSQAHRRALLDLAEKYDFLILEDDVYGTLALDGRAPVCLKALDHHDRVVYLTGFSKSLMPALRLGALVASPGRLAALT
;
A
#
# COMPACT_ATOMS: atom_id res chain seq x y z
N MET A 1 -30.23 -20.56 10.45
CA MET A 1 -29.14 -19.71 11.00
C MET A 1 -29.81 -18.66 11.86
N LYS A 2 -29.46 -18.47 13.14
CA LYS A 2 -30.10 -17.44 13.98
C LYS A 2 -29.36 -16.12 13.82
N LEU A 3 -30.09 -15.04 13.52
CA LEU A 3 -29.60 -13.68 13.38
C LEU A 3 -30.41 -12.82 14.35
N GLU A 4 -29.76 -11.93 15.09
CA GLU A 4 -30.43 -10.98 15.96
C GLU A 4 -30.55 -9.64 15.22
N LEU A 5 -31.78 -9.25 14.84
CA LEU A 5 -32.05 -8.09 13.99
C LEU A 5 -33.01 -7.13 14.67
N GLN A 6 -32.70 -5.84 14.61
CA GLN A 6 -33.52 -4.75 15.15
C GLN A 6 -34.19 -3.97 14.01
N ARG A 7 -35.50 -4.15 13.83
CA ARG A 7 -36.27 -3.53 12.72
C ARG A 7 -36.35 -1.99 12.82
N ASP A 8 -36.33 -1.45 14.03
CA ASP A 8 -36.42 0.00 14.31
C ASP A 8 -35.07 0.64 14.69
N GLY A 9 -33.96 -0.04 14.38
CA GLY A 9 -32.61 0.44 14.68
C GLY A 9 -32.11 1.52 13.71
N GLN A 10 -31.07 2.25 14.10
CA GLN A 10 -30.41 3.26 13.24
C GLN A 10 -29.70 2.65 12.01
N LEU A 11 -29.39 1.35 12.04
CA LEU A 11 -28.72 0.65 10.94
C LEU A 11 -29.75 -0.03 10.01
N PRO A 12 -29.64 0.11 8.69
CA PRO A 12 -30.49 -0.63 7.75
C PRO A 12 -30.37 -2.16 7.94
N LEU A 13 -31.48 -2.88 7.82
CA LEU A 13 -31.54 -4.33 8.04
C LEU A 13 -30.52 -5.14 7.21
N TYR A 14 -30.23 -4.74 5.96
CA TYR A 14 -29.24 -5.45 5.14
C TYR A 14 -27.84 -5.39 5.76
N ARG A 15 -27.46 -4.25 6.37
CA ARG A 15 -26.17 -4.11 7.07
C ARG A 15 -26.13 -4.92 8.35
N GLN A 16 -27.24 -4.98 9.09
CA GLN A 16 -27.33 -5.81 10.29
C GLN A 16 -27.12 -7.29 9.93
N ILE A 17 -27.76 -7.77 8.87
CA ILE A 17 -27.58 -9.14 8.36
C ILE A 17 -26.11 -9.38 7.94
N ALA A 18 -25.51 -8.45 7.20
CA ALA A 18 -24.13 -8.57 6.76
C ALA A 18 -23.17 -8.64 7.96
N ASN A 19 -23.35 -7.77 8.96
CA ASN A 19 -22.50 -7.73 10.15
C ASN A 19 -22.65 -8.99 11.02
N GLU A 20 -23.87 -9.49 11.22
CA GLU A 20 -24.09 -10.73 11.98
C GLU A 20 -23.43 -11.93 11.31
N ILE A 21 -23.61 -12.09 9.99
CA ILE A 21 -22.98 -13.18 9.23
C ILE A 21 -21.45 -13.03 9.25
N ARG A 22 -20.94 -11.81 9.09
CA ARG A 22 -19.50 -11.53 9.20
C ARG A 22 -18.96 -11.96 10.56
N SER A 23 -19.62 -11.56 11.64
CA SER A 23 -19.21 -11.91 13.00
C SER A 23 -19.24 -13.42 13.25
N LEU A 24 -20.19 -14.15 12.65
CA LEU A 24 -20.20 -15.62 12.70
C LEU A 24 -19.02 -16.25 11.95
N ILE A 25 -18.56 -15.66 10.84
CA ILE A 25 -17.38 -16.10 10.10
C ILE A 25 -16.11 -15.79 10.89
N GLU A 26 -15.96 -14.56 11.38
CA GLU A 26 -14.78 -14.11 12.15
C GLU A 26 -14.59 -14.89 13.44
N ARG A 27 -15.69 -15.24 14.13
CA ARG A 27 -15.67 -16.10 15.34
C ARG A 27 -15.48 -17.60 15.01
N GLY A 28 -15.36 -17.97 13.75
CA GLY A 28 -15.17 -19.36 13.31
C GLY A 28 -16.42 -20.25 13.45
N VAL A 29 -17.59 -19.68 13.76
CA VAL A 29 -18.85 -20.44 13.82
C VAL A 29 -19.25 -20.90 12.42
N LEU A 30 -18.98 -20.08 11.40
CA LEU A 30 -19.08 -20.45 10.00
C LEU A 30 -17.68 -20.64 9.43
N ALA A 31 -17.26 -21.90 9.29
CA ALA A 31 -15.95 -22.25 8.73
C ALA A 31 -15.85 -21.88 7.24
N PRO A 32 -14.62 -21.62 6.72
CA PRO A 32 -14.39 -21.52 5.29
C PRO A 32 -14.96 -22.70 4.51
N GLY A 33 -15.57 -22.42 3.35
CA GLY A 33 -16.28 -23.42 2.54
C GLY A 33 -17.68 -23.79 3.05
N ALA A 34 -18.11 -23.31 4.23
CA ALA A 34 -19.46 -23.56 4.73
C ALA A 34 -20.52 -22.94 3.82
N ARG A 35 -21.59 -23.69 3.53
CA ARG A 35 -22.69 -23.23 2.69
C ARG A 35 -23.66 -22.34 3.46
N LEU A 36 -23.89 -21.13 2.97
CA LEU A 36 -24.90 -20.23 3.51
C LEU A 36 -26.32 -20.62 3.05
N PRO A 37 -27.36 -20.28 3.83
CA PRO A 37 -28.74 -20.39 3.38
C PRO A 37 -28.97 -19.64 2.07
N THR A 38 -29.88 -20.12 1.22
CA THR A 38 -30.26 -19.37 0.01
C THR A 38 -30.98 -18.07 0.39
N VAL A 39 -30.96 -17.07 -0.49
CA VAL A 39 -31.71 -15.80 -0.30
C VAL A 39 -33.17 -16.07 0.08
N ARG A 40 -33.81 -17.02 -0.61
CA ARG A 40 -35.19 -17.43 -0.32
C ARG A 40 -35.31 -18.04 1.07
N ARG A 41 -34.44 -18.98 1.43
CA ARG A 41 -34.49 -19.65 2.73
C ARG A 41 -34.24 -18.68 3.87
N LEU A 42 -33.27 -17.77 3.76
CA LEU A 42 -32.98 -16.80 4.81
C LEU A 42 -34.09 -15.75 4.94
N SER A 43 -34.68 -15.35 3.82
CA SER A 43 -35.86 -14.47 3.77
C SER A 43 -37.05 -15.12 4.48
N ASP A 44 -37.32 -16.40 4.20
CA ASP A 44 -38.43 -17.15 4.81
C ASP A 44 -38.16 -17.44 6.31
N GLU A 45 -36.93 -17.78 6.72
CA GLU A 45 -36.56 -18.08 8.12
C GLU A 45 -36.68 -16.87 9.06
N HIS A 46 -36.53 -15.64 8.55
CA HIS A 46 -36.48 -14.41 9.36
C HIS A 46 -37.56 -13.38 9.00
N GLU A 47 -38.50 -13.75 8.12
CA GLU A 47 -39.55 -12.88 7.58
C GLU A 47 -38.99 -11.57 7.00
N LEU A 48 -37.88 -11.66 6.27
CA LEU A 48 -37.18 -10.53 5.67
C LEU A 48 -37.55 -10.36 4.21
N GLY A 49 -37.47 -9.13 3.69
CA GLY A 49 -37.55 -8.87 2.25
C GLY A 49 -36.40 -9.56 1.50
N ARG A 50 -36.72 -10.26 0.40
CA ARG A 50 -35.70 -10.95 -0.44
C ARG A 50 -34.62 -9.99 -0.94
N LEU A 51 -35.00 -8.77 -1.31
CA LEU A 51 -34.07 -7.73 -1.74
C LEU A 51 -33.09 -7.37 -0.62
N THR A 52 -33.56 -7.26 0.62
CA THR A 52 -32.71 -6.97 1.80
C THR A 52 -31.65 -8.04 2.01
N VAL A 53 -32.04 -9.31 1.93
CA VAL A 53 -31.12 -10.46 2.03
C VAL A 53 -30.13 -10.48 0.86
N GLN A 54 -30.62 -10.23 -0.36
CA GLN A 54 -29.78 -10.17 -1.55
C GLN A 54 -28.74 -9.04 -1.49
N THR A 55 -29.13 -7.87 -0.97
CA THR A 55 -28.22 -6.74 -0.74
C THR A 55 -27.17 -7.08 0.31
N ALA A 56 -27.56 -7.73 1.42
CA ALA A 56 -26.62 -8.16 2.45
C ALA A 56 -25.59 -9.17 1.90
N TYR A 57 -26.03 -10.13 1.08
CA TYR A 57 -25.13 -11.12 0.46
C TYR A 57 -24.21 -10.45 -0.57
N SER A 58 -24.73 -9.50 -1.35
CA SER A 58 -23.91 -8.70 -2.27
C SER A 58 -22.82 -7.92 -1.53
N GLU A 59 -23.15 -7.34 -0.37
CA GLU A 59 -22.19 -6.61 0.47
C GLU A 59 -21.10 -7.53 1.04
N LEU A 60 -21.49 -8.67 1.61
CA LEU A 60 -20.54 -9.68 2.10
C LEU A 60 -19.64 -10.24 0.98
N GLN A 61 -20.19 -10.41 -0.21
CA GLN A 61 -19.45 -10.90 -1.38
C GLN A 61 -18.47 -9.83 -1.89
N ALA A 62 -18.90 -8.56 -1.94
CA ALA A 62 -18.03 -7.43 -2.31
C ALA A 62 -16.87 -7.28 -1.31
N GLN A 63 -17.11 -7.58 -0.04
CA GLN A 63 -16.12 -7.60 1.03
C GLN A 63 -15.32 -8.91 1.08
N GLY A 64 -15.55 -9.88 0.18
CA GLY A 64 -14.76 -11.11 0.10
C GLY A 64 -15.00 -12.16 1.19
N PHE A 65 -16.00 -11.97 2.06
CA PHE A 65 -16.35 -12.93 3.10
C PHE A 65 -17.05 -14.18 2.54
N ILE A 66 -17.75 -14.04 1.42
CA ILE A 66 -18.53 -15.11 0.80
C ILE A 66 -18.32 -15.13 -0.71
N GLU A 67 -18.55 -16.29 -1.33
CA GLU A 67 -18.50 -16.49 -2.77
C GLU A 67 -19.77 -17.20 -3.27
N SER A 68 -20.25 -16.77 -4.44
CA SER A 68 -21.43 -17.34 -5.08
C SER A 68 -21.02 -18.19 -6.28
N VAL A 69 -21.35 -19.47 -6.26
CA VAL A 69 -21.09 -20.42 -7.35
C VAL A 69 -22.39 -20.74 -8.05
N VAL A 70 -22.47 -20.42 -9.35
CA VAL A 70 -23.65 -20.67 -10.18
C VAL A 70 -24.06 -22.14 -10.11
N GLY A 71 -25.33 -22.40 -9.79
CA GLY A 71 -25.89 -23.75 -9.63
C GLY A 71 -25.54 -24.47 -8.32
N ARG A 72 -24.56 -24.00 -7.54
CA ARG A 72 -24.14 -24.62 -6.27
C ARG A 72 -24.52 -23.81 -5.03
N GLY A 73 -24.72 -22.51 -5.15
CA GLY A 73 -25.17 -21.62 -4.06
C GLY A 73 -24.05 -20.73 -3.54
N THR A 74 -24.21 -20.21 -2.33
CA THR A 74 -23.29 -19.26 -1.71
C THR A 74 -22.53 -19.91 -0.56
N PHE A 75 -21.23 -19.69 -0.48
CA PHE A 75 -20.30 -20.33 0.45
C PHE A 75 -19.42 -19.29 1.14
N VAL A 76 -18.95 -19.58 2.36
CA VAL A 76 -17.93 -18.77 3.04
C VAL A 76 -16.61 -18.91 2.28
N SER A 77 -15.96 -17.78 2.00
CA SER A 77 -14.72 -17.72 1.23
C SER A 77 -13.55 -18.38 1.99
N GLU A 78 -12.72 -19.15 1.28
CA GLU A 78 -11.44 -19.70 1.79
C GLU A 78 -10.46 -18.61 2.28
N ARG A 79 -10.68 -17.36 1.84
CA ARG A 79 -9.88 -16.19 2.22
C ARG A 79 -10.40 -15.46 3.44
N ALA A 80 -11.57 -15.83 3.96
CA ALA A 80 -12.17 -15.24 5.15
C ALA A 80 -11.63 -15.90 6.42
N ARG A 81 -10.30 -15.90 6.60
CA ARG A 81 -9.68 -16.40 7.83
C ARG A 81 -9.89 -15.37 8.96
N PRO A 82 -10.09 -15.79 10.21
CA PRO A 82 -10.04 -14.89 11.36
C PRO A 82 -8.70 -14.14 11.36
N GLY A 83 -8.73 -12.80 11.38
CA GLY A 83 -7.53 -11.96 11.38
C GLY A 83 -6.97 -11.55 10.02
N SER A 84 -7.48 -12.08 8.90
CA SER A 84 -7.11 -11.56 7.58
C SER A 84 -8.10 -10.48 7.15
N LEU A 85 -7.65 -9.21 7.03
CA LEU A 85 -8.44 -8.21 6.31
C LEU A 85 -8.76 -8.77 4.91
N PRO A 86 -10.01 -8.65 4.44
CA PRO A 86 -10.34 -9.17 3.14
C PRO A 86 -9.49 -8.49 2.06
N SER A 87 -8.76 -9.30 1.30
CA SER A 87 -8.08 -8.93 0.05
C SER A 87 -9.09 -8.57 -1.06
N ALA A 88 -10.09 -7.73 -0.76
CA ALA A 88 -11.15 -7.31 -1.66
C ALA A 88 -10.77 -6.11 -2.54
N ILE A 89 -9.55 -5.56 -2.39
CA ILE A 89 -9.01 -4.50 -3.26
C ILE A 89 -7.73 -4.96 -3.99
N ALA A 90 -7.48 -6.27 -4.09
CA ALA A 90 -6.57 -6.76 -5.10
C ALA A 90 -7.38 -6.95 -6.39
N PRO A 91 -7.27 -6.08 -7.41
CA PRO A 91 -7.93 -6.34 -8.68
C PRO A 91 -7.44 -7.71 -9.18
N ARG A 92 -8.36 -8.69 -9.24
CA ARG A 92 -8.19 -9.90 -10.04
C ARG A 92 -8.26 -9.49 -11.51
N VAL A 93 -7.25 -8.80 -11.99
CA VAL A 93 -7.13 -8.48 -13.40
C VAL A 93 -5.75 -8.98 -13.81
N GLY A 94 -5.73 -10.09 -14.55
CA GLY A 94 -4.62 -10.33 -15.46
C GLY A 94 -4.64 -9.16 -16.44
N GLY A 95 -3.67 -8.26 -16.28
CA GLY A 95 -3.54 -7.01 -17.02
C GLY A 95 -2.62 -6.04 -16.27
N SER A 96 -1.93 -5.16 -16.99
CA SER A 96 -1.09 -4.12 -16.38
C SER A 96 -1.92 -3.10 -15.58
N LEU A 97 -1.31 -2.36 -14.65
CA LEU A 97 -1.98 -1.23 -14.00
C LEU A 97 -2.52 -0.23 -15.03
N ALA A 98 -1.79 -0.04 -16.13
CA ALA A 98 -2.23 0.81 -17.24
C ALA A 98 -3.55 0.31 -17.84
N GLU A 99 -3.69 -0.99 -18.11
CA GLU A 99 -4.95 -1.56 -18.63
C GLU A 99 -6.12 -1.41 -17.65
N LEU A 100 -5.86 -1.53 -16.35
CA LEU A 100 -6.89 -1.30 -15.33
C LEU A 100 -7.38 0.15 -15.38
N LEU A 101 -6.45 1.10 -15.50
CA LEU A 101 -6.74 2.53 -15.53
C LEU A 101 -7.44 2.94 -16.84
N ASP A 102 -7.01 2.41 -17.98
CA ASP A 102 -7.62 2.67 -19.29
C ASP A 102 -9.05 2.13 -19.40
N ARG A 103 -9.39 1.11 -18.60
CA ARG A 103 -10.74 0.53 -18.54
C ARG A 103 -11.69 1.28 -17.62
N LEU A 104 -11.23 2.25 -16.83
CA LEU A 104 -12.10 3.02 -15.93
C LEU A 104 -12.96 4.00 -16.76
N PRO A 105 -14.27 3.77 -16.88
CA PRO A 105 -15.08 4.49 -17.83
C PRO A 105 -15.72 5.70 -17.16
N THR A 106 -15.00 6.78 -16.84
CA THR A 106 -15.70 7.89 -16.17
C THR A 106 -15.10 9.27 -16.34
N ARG A 107 -16.00 10.24 -16.57
CA ARG A 107 -15.80 11.70 -16.40
C ARG A 107 -15.34 12.11 -14.99
N LEU A 108 -15.34 11.18 -14.02
CA LEU A 108 -14.96 11.38 -12.61
C LEU A 108 -14.06 10.21 -12.17
N LEU A 109 -12.84 10.53 -11.75
CA LEU A 109 -11.81 9.57 -11.33
C LEU A 109 -11.67 9.59 -9.80
N LEU A 110 -12.38 8.71 -9.09
CA LEU A 110 -12.33 8.61 -7.62
C LEU A 110 -11.35 7.55 -7.09
N GLY A 111 -10.85 6.67 -7.96
CA GLY A 111 -9.95 5.58 -7.60
C GLY A 111 -8.46 5.92 -7.68
N GLN A 112 -8.11 7.15 -8.05
CA GLN A 112 -6.72 7.60 -8.14
C GLN A 112 -6.45 8.72 -7.15
N ALA A 113 -5.40 8.56 -6.34
CA ALA A 113 -4.81 9.68 -5.62
C ALA A 113 -4.06 10.58 -6.60
N THR A 114 -4.73 11.51 -7.26
CA THR A 114 -4.11 12.55 -8.10
C THR A 114 -4.48 13.93 -7.57
N PRO A 115 -3.56 14.92 -7.58
CA PRO A 115 -3.94 16.29 -7.25
C PRO A 115 -4.95 16.82 -8.26
N ALA A 116 -5.81 17.74 -7.82
CA ALA A 116 -6.73 18.45 -8.70
C ALA A 116 -5.96 19.41 -9.62
N GLU A 117 -6.40 19.55 -10.87
CA GLU A 117 -5.65 20.30 -11.89
C GLU A 117 -5.44 21.77 -11.51
N GLU A 118 -6.40 22.36 -10.80
CA GLU A 118 -6.37 23.74 -10.34
C GLU A 118 -5.31 23.98 -9.24
N THR A 119 -4.80 22.91 -8.62
CA THR A 119 -3.74 22.99 -7.61
C THR A 119 -2.34 23.01 -8.23
N PHE A 120 -2.21 22.76 -9.54
CA PHE A 120 -0.90 22.74 -10.18
C PHE A 120 -0.27 24.13 -10.22
N PRO A 121 0.98 24.28 -9.74
CA PRO A 121 1.65 25.58 -9.63
C PRO A 121 2.28 25.99 -10.98
N VAL A 122 1.44 26.14 -12.01
CA VAL A 122 1.87 26.37 -13.40
C VAL A 122 2.69 27.67 -13.54
N ARG A 123 2.28 28.73 -12.84
CA ARG A 123 2.95 30.04 -12.88
C ARG A 123 4.34 29.95 -12.25
N GLU A 124 4.43 29.32 -11.09
CA GLU A 124 5.65 29.14 -10.31
C GLU A 124 6.63 28.23 -11.06
N LEU A 125 6.13 27.13 -11.64
CA LEU A 125 6.94 26.23 -12.46
C LEU A 125 7.52 26.96 -13.67
N LYS A 126 6.72 27.74 -14.42
CA LYS A 126 7.23 28.55 -15.55
C LYS A 126 8.37 29.47 -15.10
N ALA A 127 8.22 30.15 -13.97
CA ALA A 127 9.27 31.02 -13.43
C ALA A 127 10.52 30.24 -13.00
N CYS A 128 10.36 29.06 -12.39
CA CYS A 128 11.47 28.18 -12.02
C CYS A 128 12.22 27.65 -13.25
N PHE A 129 11.51 27.19 -14.29
CA PHE A 129 12.11 26.77 -15.55
C PHE A 129 12.86 27.92 -16.24
N GLY A 130 12.25 29.11 -16.30
CA GLY A 130 12.90 30.29 -16.87
C GLY A 130 14.23 30.62 -16.19
N ARG A 131 14.30 30.51 -14.85
CA ARG A 131 15.54 30.70 -14.09
C ARG A 131 16.55 29.57 -14.32
N ALA A 132 16.11 28.32 -14.33
CA ALA A 132 16.99 27.17 -14.54
C ALA A 132 17.70 27.23 -15.91
N LEU A 133 16.97 27.63 -16.96
CA LEU A 133 17.49 27.75 -18.32
C LEU A 133 18.50 28.89 -18.51
N GLN A 134 18.67 29.79 -17.53
CA GLN A 134 19.73 30.81 -17.58
C GLN A 134 21.13 30.22 -17.36
N GLN A 135 21.22 29.01 -16.81
CA GLN A 135 22.49 28.31 -16.64
C GLN A 135 22.71 27.32 -17.80
N PRO A 136 23.75 27.50 -18.65
CA PRO A 136 24.01 26.59 -19.76
C PRO A 136 24.21 25.13 -19.33
N SER A 137 24.73 24.90 -18.11
CA SER A 137 24.89 23.58 -17.51
C SER A 137 23.57 22.83 -17.30
N SER A 138 22.43 23.54 -17.24
CA SER A 138 21.11 22.92 -17.10
C SER A 138 20.71 22.00 -18.26
N MET A 139 21.41 22.11 -19.40
CA MET A 139 21.20 21.27 -20.58
C MET A 139 22.24 20.13 -20.71
N ALA A 140 23.22 20.05 -19.81
CA ALA A 140 24.25 19.02 -19.82
C ALA A 140 23.82 17.80 -18.97
N TYR A 141 24.59 16.71 -19.04
CA TYR A 141 24.44 15.61 -18.11
C TYR A 141 24.82 16.05 -16.70
N GLY A 142 23.93 15.79 -15.75
CA GLY A 142 24.16 16.03 -14.34
C GLY A 142 24.87 14.86 -13.63
N PRO A 143 25.12 15.01 -12.31
CA PRO A 143 25.68 13.94 -11.48
C PRO A 143 24.77 12.70 -11.41
N VAL A 144 25.36 11.52 -11.19
CA VAL A 144 24.63 10.24 -11.10
C VAL A 144 23.57 10.25 -9.98
N LEU A 145 23.87 10.86 -8.84
CA LEU A 145 22.92 11.00 -7.72
C LEU A 145 21.82 12.04 -7.97
N GLY A 146 21.92 12.80 -9.06
CA GLY A 146 21.14 13.99 -9.33
C GLY A 146 21.82 15.28 -8.88
N GLU A 147 21.30 16.40 -9.39
CA GLU A 147 21.80 17.74 -9.12
C GLU A 147 21.95 18.02 -7.62
N GLU A 148 23.12 18.51 -7.22
CA GLU A 148 23.43 18.79 -5.81
C GLU A 148 22.46 19.80 -5.21
N SER A 149 22.15 20.88 -5.95
CA SER A 149 21.20 21.91 -5.51
C SER A 149 19.82 21.34 -5.20
N LEU A 150 19.37 20.34 -5.98
CA LEU A 150 18.12 19.62 -5.77
C LEU A 150 18.21 18.71 -4.54
N ARG A 151 19.31 17.98 -4.37
CA ARG A 151 19.54 17.14 -3.17
C ARG A 151 19.61 17.97 -1.89
N VAL A 152 20.16 19.18 -1.93
CA VAL A 152 20.13 20.14 -0.80
C VAL A 152 18.70 20.58 -0.49
N GLN A 153 17.87 20.90 -1.49
CA GLN A 153 16.46 21.23 -1.22
C GLN A 153 15.69 20.01 -0.69
N MET A 154 15.97 18.81 -1.21
CA MET A 154 15.38 17.57 -0.71
C MET A 154 15.72 17.36 0.77
N SER A 155 16.99 17.54 1.14
CA SER A 155 17.46 17.45 2.53
C SER A 155 16.66 18.38 3.46
N ARG A 156 16.35 19.60 3.01
CA ARG A 156 15.54 20.56 3.78
C ARG A 156 14.08 20.12 3.91
N ILE A 157 13.49 19.62 2.82
CA ILE A 157 12.11 19.10 2.82
C ILE A 157 12.01 17.93 3.82
N LEU A 158 12.96 17.00 3.76
CA LEU A 158 13.01 15.83 4.65
C LEU A 158 13.26 16.22 6.11
N LEU A 159 14.13 17.21 6.36
CA LEU A 159 14.37 17.72 7.71
C LEU A 159 13.09 18.32 8.32
N GLY A 160 12.28 19.04 7.52
CA GLY A 160 10.96 19.53 7.95
C GLY A 160 9.97 18.41 8.30
N ARG A 161 10.22 17.19 7.82
CA ARG A 161 9.46 15.97 8.12
C ARG A 161 10.10 15.12 9.23
N GLY A 162 11.16 15.61 9.85
CA GLY A 162 11.88 14.90 10.92
C GLY A 162 12.91 13.88 10.44
N LEU A 163 13.21 13.82 9.13
CA LEU A 163 14.26 12.98 8.57
C LEU A 163 15.50 13.81 8.24
N ALA A 164 16.53 13.72 9.08
CA ALA A 164 17.83 14.32 8.80
C ALA A 164 18.58 13.46 7.77
N ALA A 165 18.68 13.96 6.53
CA ALA A 165 19.43 13.33 5.45
C ALA A 165 20.40 14.35 4.86
N ALA A 166 21.68 14.00 4.78
CA ALA A 166 22.67 14.80 4.08
C ALA A 166 22.49 14.64 2.56
N PRO A 167 22.83 15.64 1.72
CA PRO A 167 22.67 15.56 0.27
C PRO A 167 23.31 14.31 -0.35
N GLU A 168 24.45 13.86 0.16
CA GLU A 168 25.22 12.69 -0.29
C GLU A 168 24.50 11.36 -0.02
N SER A 169 23.51 11.38 0.88
CA SER A 169 22.65 10.25 1.22
C SER A 169 21.33 10.27 0.44
N ILE A 170 21.23 11.08 -0.62
CA ILE A 170 20.01 11.22 -1.43
C ILE A 170 20.33 10.89 -2.89
N LEU A 171 19.53 10.01 -3.48
CA LEU A 171 19.54 9.71 -4.91
C LEU A 171 18.21 10.19 -5.52
N ILE A 172 18.28 11.10 -6.48
CA ILE A 172 17.11 11.58 -7.22
C ILE A 172 16.69 10.52 -8.24
N THR A 173 15.39 10.25 -8.32
CA THR A 173 14.81 9.28 -9.24
C THR A 173 13.72 9.91 -10.12
N SER A 174 13.46 9.29 -11.26
CA SER A 174 12.34 9.54 -12.18
C SER A 174 11.00 9.04 -11.60
N GLY A 175 10.70 9.48 -10.37
CA GLY A 175 9.53 9.07 -9.60
C GLY A 175 9.80 7.86 -8.70
N ALA A 176 8.84 7.58 -7.82
CA ALA A 176 8.97 6.53 -6.81
C ALA A 176 9.10 5.13 -7.42
N GLN A 177 8.39 4.86 -8.52
CA GLN A 177 8.45 3.56 -9.21
C GLN A 177 9.86 3.19 -9.68
N GLN A 178 10.64 4.17 -10.16
CA GLN A 178 12.05 3.91 -10.49
C GLN A 178 12.85 3.58 -9.24
N GLY A 179 12.60 4.27 -8.11
CA GLY A 179 13.25 3.96 -6.84
C GLY A 179 12.97 2.54 -6.35
N ILE A 180 11.73 2.05 -6.49
CA ILE A 180 11.37 0.65 -6.22
C ILE A 180 12.18 -0.28 -7.12
N ASP A 181 12.29 0.03 -8.42
CA ASP A 181 13.08 -0.79 -9.36
C ASP A 181 14.55 -0.86 -8.99
N LEU A 182 15.16 0.29 -8.67
CA LEU A 182 16.55 0.38 -8.21
C LEU A 182 16.77 -0.48 -6.96
N ALA A 183 15.89 -0.35 -5.98
CA ALA A 183 16.01 -1.11 -4.74
C ALA A 183 15.85 -2.62 -4.96
N VAL A 184 14.79 -3.05 -5.64
CA VAL A 184 14.57 -4.48 -5.91
C VAL A 184 15.71 -5.06 -6.74
N ARG A 185 16.14 -4.40 -7.81
CA ARG A 185 17.14 -4.99 -8.72
C ARG A 185 18.54 -5.14 -8.13
N THR A 186 18.87 -4.33 -7.13
CA THR A 186 20.23 -4.28 -6.55
C THR A 186 20.30 -4.95 -5.19
N LEU A 187 19.22 -4.89 -4.41
CA LEU A 187 19.18 -5.40 -3.03
C LEU A 187 18.59 -6.81 -2.95
N THR A 188 18.10 -7.37 -4.05
CA THR A 188 17.47 -8.70 -4.06
C THR A 188 18.07 -9.59 -5.13
N THR A 189 17.92 -10.87 -4.92
CA THR A 189 18.31 -11.92 -5.85
C THR A 189 17.11 -12.83 -6.15
N PRO A 190 17.06 -13.48 -7.33
CA PRO A 190 15.89 -14.30 -7.71
C PRO A 190 15.65 -15.53 -6.82
N ASP A 191 16.66 -15.99 -6.09
CA ASP A 191 16.62 -17.19 -5.24
C ASP A 191 15.91 -16.95 -3.90
N ARG A 192 15.97 -15.73 -3.36
CA ARG A 192 15.31 -15.38 -2.10
C ARG A 192 14.09 -14.48 -2.36
N PRO A 193 12.92 -14.81 -1.82
CA PRO A 193 11.73 -14.00 -2.05
C PRO A 193 11.80 -12.68 -1.29
N VAL A 194 11.24 -11.62 -1.86
CA VAL A 194 10.97 -10.38 -1.12
C VAL A 194 9.69 -10.53 -0.30
N VAL A 195 9.54 -9.79 0.79
CA VAL A 195 8.25 -9.69 1.48
C VAL A 195 7.55 -8.42 1.08
N ILE A 196 6.25 -8.53 0.82
CA ILE A 196 5.35 -7.41 0.58
C ILE A 196 4.12 -7.54 1.46
N GLU A 197 3.46 -6.41 1.65
CA GLU A 197 2.16 -6.31 2.29
C GLU A 197 1.06 -6.92 1.40
N ALA A 198 -0.05 -7.36 2.01
CA ALA A 198 -1.22 -7.84 1.29
C ALA A 198 -2.52 -7.36 1.98
N PRO A 199 -3.34 -6.52 1.31
CA PRO A 199 -3.14 -5.93 -0.02
C PRO A 199 -1.99 -4.91 -0.05
N VAL A 200 -1.55 -4.49 -1.25
CA VAL A 200 -0.48 -3.49 -1.44
C VAL A 200 -0.68 -2.68 -2.73
N TYR A 201 0.07 -1.59 -2.88
CA TYR A 201 0.15 -0.79 -4.10
C TYR A 201 0.42 -1.68 -5.35
N PRO A 202 -0.48 -1.69 -6.36
CA PRO A 202 -0.33 -2.58 -7.52
C PRO A 202 0.96 -2.42 -8.33
N GLY A 203 1.59 -1.24 -8.32
CA GLY A 203 2.83 -1.00 -9.06
C GLY A 203 4.02 -1.81 -8.57
N VAL A 204 4.06 -2.20 -7.28
CA VAL A 204 5.12 -3.11 -6.78
C VAL A 204 4.90 -4.52 -7.32
N LEU A 205 3.65 -5.00 -7.38
CA LEU A 205 3.32 -6.32 -7.92
C LEU A 205 3.68 -6.45 -9.41
N GLU A 206 3.36 -5.42 -10.20
CA GLU A 206 3.70 -5.40 -11.62
C GLU A 206 5.22 -5.41 -11.84
N LEU A 207 5.95 -4.64 -11.04
CA LEU A 207 7.41 -4.61 -11.07
C LEU A 207 8.02 -5.95 -10.68
N LEU A 208 7.55 -6.58 -9.60
CA LEU A 208 8.08 -7.88 -9.18
C LEU A 208 7.83 -8.96 -10.23
N ARG A 209 6.64 -8.94 -10.88
CA ARG A 209 6.33 -9.83 -12.01
C ARG A 209 7.24 -9.63 -13.20
N SER A 210 7.46 -8.37 -13.62
CA SER A 210 8.31 -8.07 -14.78
C SER A 210 9.76 -8.49 -14.56
N ARG A 211 10.23 -8.43 -13.31
CA ARG A 211 11.57 -8.89 -12.89
C ARG A 211 11.66 -10.38 -12.58
N ARG A 212 10.54 -11.13 -12.66
CA ARG A 212 10.44 -12.53 -12.21
C ARG A 212 10.93 -12.73 -10.77
N GLN A 213 10.84 -11.70 -9.94
CA GLN A 213 11.20 -11.74 -8.53
C GLN A 213 10.09 -12.45 -7.77
N ARG A 214 10.43 -13.47 -6.98
CA ARG A 214 9.46 -14.13 -6.09
C ARG A 214 9.15 -13.22 -4.90
N TRP A 215 7.91 -13.25 -4.43
CA TRP A 215 7.52 -12.58 -3.20
C TRP A 215 6.69 -13.46 -2.27
N LEU A 216 6.67 -13.07 -1.01
CA LEU A 216 5.82 -13.57 0.07
C LEU A 216 4.90 -12.44 0.51
N GLU A 217 3.67 -12.79 0.86
CA GLU A 217 2.63 -11.85 1.25
C GLU A 217 2.42 -11.90 2.76
N VAL A 218 2.43 -10.74 3.41
CA VAL A 218 2.08 -10.60 4.82
C VAL A 218 0.80 -9.76 4.93
N PRO A 219 -0.23 -10.25 5.65
CA PRO A 219 -1.47 -9.50 5.84
C PRO A 219 -1.22 -8.13 6.47
N VAL A 220 -1.99 -7.14 6.04
CA VAL A 220 -2.11 -5.86 6.74
C VAL A 220 -3.36 -5.90 7.59
N GLY A 221 -3.24 -5.56 8.87
CA GLY A 221 -4.34 -5.36 9.82
C GLY A 221 -4.58 -3.88 10.14
N GLU A 222 -5.33 -3.61 11.20
CA GLU A 222 -5.61 -2.25 11.67
C GLU A 222 -4.33 -1.51 12.14
N GLU A 223 -3.38 -2.25 12.69
CA GLU A 223 -2.10 -1.72 13.22
C GLU A 223 -0.98 -1.68 12.17
N GLY A 224 -1.21 -2.21 10.97
CA GLY A 224 -0.21 -2.34 9.91
C GLY A 224 0.14 -3.78 9.54
N LEU A 225 1.36 -3.96 9.08
CA LEU A 225 1.92 -5.25 8.65
C LEU A 225 1.93 -6.27 9.79
N ASP A 226 1.37 -7.47 9.60
CA ASP A 226 1.39 -8.50 10.65
C ASP A 226 2.83 -8.97 10.94
N LEU A 227 3.37 -8.52 12.08
CA LEU A 227 4.75 -8.77 12.46
C LEU A 227 5.00 -10.21 12.91
N GLU A 228 3.97 -10.92 13.40
CA GLU A 228 4.10 -12.34 13.78
C GLU A 228 4.25 -13.19 12.52
N VAL A 229 3.39 -12.95 11.52
CA VAL A 229 3.47 -13.62 10.21
C VAL A 229 4.78 -13.27 9.50
N LEU A 230 5.20 -12.00 9.53
CA LEU A 230 6.50 -11.60 9.00
C LEU A 230 7.64 -12.39 9.65
N GLU A 231 7.61 -12.53 10.97
CA GLU A 231 8.66 -13.23 11.72
C GLU A 231 8.76 -14.70 11.32
N ASP A 232 7.63 -15.39 11.17
CA ASP A 232 7.58 -16.78 10.71
C ASP A 232 8.17 -16.93 9.30
N LEU A 233 7.79 -16.05 8.37
CA LEU A 233 8.35 -16.06 7.03
C LEU A 233 9.85 -15.76 7.02
N CYS A 234 10.33 -14.91 7.93
CA CYS A 234 11.76 -14.62 8.10
C CYS A 234 12.54 -15.85 8.56
N ARG A 235 11.98 -16.67 9.47
CA ARG A 235 12.59 -17.94 9.91
C ARG A 235 12.77 -18.92 8.76
N ASP A 236 11.76 -19.07 7.91
CA ASP A 236 11.71 -20.11 6.90
C ASP A 236 12.38 -19.73 5.58
N HIS A 237 12.26 -18.46 5.17
CA HIS A 237 12.65 -18.02 3.84
C HIS A 237 13.80 -17.04 3.82
N ARG A 238 14.08 -16.38 4.95
CA ARG A 238 15.08 -15.31 5.07
C ARG A 238 14.93 -14.32 3.91
N PRO A 239 13.93 -13.44 3.86
CA PRO A 239 13.83 -12.46 2.79
C PRO A 239 15.01 -11.46 2.86
N PRO A 240 15.56 -10.97 1.74
CA PRO A 240 16.60 -9.93 1.76
C PRO A 240 15.99 -8.53 1.91
N LEU A 241 14.71 -8.37 1.55
CA LEU A 241 14.02 -7.09 1.49
C LEU A 241 12.54 -7.25 1.88
N VAL A 242 12.07 -6.35 2.74
CA VAL A 242 10.67 -6.11 3.06
C VAL A 242 10.27 -4.75 2.45
N TYR A 243 9.25 -4.73 1.59
CA TYR A 243 8.64 -3.50 1.11
C TYR A 243 7.42 -3.17 1.97
N THR A 244 7.32 -1.94 2.48
CA THR A 244 6.20 -1.49 3.32
C THR A 244 5.84 -0.03 3.05
N ILE A 245 4.54 0.27 3.16
CA ILE A 245 3.97 1.61 3.14
C ILE A 245 3.49 1.95 4.55
N ALA A 246 4.43 2.30 5.43
CA ALA A 246 4.17 2.48 6.85
C ALA A 246 3.29 3.71 7.18
N THR A 247 3.26 4.70 6.29
CA THR A 247 2.55 5.98 6.44
C THR A 247 1.47 6.11 5.37
N TYR A 248 0.20 6.00 5.76
CA TYR A 248 -0.96 6.06 4.86
C TYR A 248 -0.90 4.97 3.77
N HIS A 249 -0.90 3.73 4.25
CA HIS A 249 -0.81 2.50 3.46
C HIS A 249 -1.76 2.51 2.26
N ASN A 250 -1.29 2.09 1.09
CA ASN A 250 -2.14 1.92 -0.09
C ASN A 250 -2.45 0.44 -0.29
N PRO A 251 -3.72 -0.01 -0.19
CA PRO A 251 -4.95 0.81 -0.28
C PRO A 251 -5.67 1.11 1.03
N THR A 252 -5.21 0.61 2.18
CA THR A 252 -6.03 0.59 3.42
C THR A 252 -6.12 1.93 4.16
N GLY A 253 -5.22 2.88 3.87
CA GLY A 253 -5.08 4.16 4.56
C GLY A 253 -4.40 4.08 5.94
N VAL A 254 -4.07 2.88 6.41
CA VAL A 254 -3.48 2.66 7.75
C VAL A 254 -2.15 3.40 7.89
N ALA A 255 -1.93 4.02 9.05
CA ALA A 255 -0.66 4.60 9.42
C ALA A 255 -0.16 3.92 10.70
N THR A 256 1.00 3.26 10.60
CA THR A 256 1.54 2.45 11.70
C THR A 256 2.00 3.30 12.87
N SER A 257 1.76 2.79 14.09
CA SER A 257 2.23 3.43 15.33
C SER A 257 3.76 3.40 15.44
N GLN A 258 4.33 4.28 16.27
CA GLN A 258 5.78 4.29 16.51
C GLN A 258 6.28 2.97 17.13
N ALA A 259 5.47 2.34 17.99
CA ALA A 259 5.79 1.04 18.58
C ALA A 259 5.89 -0.05 17.51
N HIS A 260 4.92 -0.09 16.59
CA HIS A 260 4.94 -1.02 15.45
C HIS A 260 6.19 -0.82 14.56
N ARG A 261 6.52 0.44 14.26
CA ARG A 261 7.71 0.78 13.46
C ARG A 261 9.01 0.32 14.12
N ARG A 262 9.12 0.47 15.44
CA ARG A 262 10.28 -0.01 16.20
C ARG A 262 10.37 -1.54 16.16
N ALA A 263 9.26 -2.24 16.36
CA ALA A 263 9.24 -3.70 16.30
C ALA A 263 9.62 -4.24 14.91
N LEU A 264 9.20 -3.58 13.82
CA LEU A 264 9.64 -3.94 12.47
C LEU A 264 11.15 -3.73 12.26
N LEU A 265 11.70 -2.64 12.79
CA LEU A 265 13.14 -2.36 12.82
C LEU A 265 13.92 -3.45 13.58
N ASP A 266 13.42 -3.87 14.73
CA ASP A 266 14.03 -4.92 15.56
C ASP A 266 14.04 -6.26 14.82
N LEU A 267 12.97 -6.58 14.07
CA LEU A 267 12.92 -7.76 13.20
C LEU A 267 13.93 -7.67 12.04
N ALA A 268 14.08 -6.49 11.44
CA ALA A 268 15.04 -6.26 10.36
C ALA A 268 16.49 -6.50 10.82
N GLU A 269 16.80 -6.07 12.05
CA GLU A 269 18.09 -6.36 12.67
C GLU A 269 18.25 -7.84 13.00
N LYS A 270 17.24 -8.45 13.66
CA LYS A 270 17.27 -9.85 14.10
C LYS A 270 17.42 -10.85 12.95
N TYR A 271 16.74 -10.61 11.83
CA TYR A 271 16.73 -11.53 10.67
C TYR A 271 17.55 -11.05 9.48
N ASP A 272 18.29 -9.94 9.64
CA ASP A 272 19.21 -9.39 8.66
C ASP A 272 18.56 -9.12 7.29
N PHE A 273 17.44 -8.40 7.30
CA PHE A 273 16.78 -7.92 6.07
C PHE A 273 16.81 -6.40 5.99
N LEU A 274 16.68 -5.88 4.77
CA LEU A 274 16.48 -4.45 4.53
C LEU A 274 15.00 -4.12 4.43
N ILE A 275 14.64 -2.89 4.77
CA ILE A 275 13.29 -2.35 4.59
C ILE A 275 13.34 -1.30 3.49
N LEU A 276 12.50 -1.46 2.46
CA LEU A 276 12.16 -0.39 1.53
C LEU A 276 10.89 0.29 2.03
N GLU A 277 11.05 1.45 2.66
CA GLU A 277 9.93 2.27 3.15
C GLU A 277 9.43 3.17 2.03
N ASP A 278 8.25 2.89 1.47
CA ASP A 278 7.56 3.79 0.55
C ASP A 278 6.70 4.79 1.32
N ASP A 279 7.09 6.06 1.26
CA ASP A 279 6.48 7.18 1.96
C ASP A 279 6.02 8.29 1.00
N VAL A 280 5.53 7.91 -0.18
CA VAL A 280 4.95 8.83 -1.19
C VAL A 280 3.81 9.69 -0.63
N TYR A 281 3.09 9.21 0.38
CA TYR A 281 1.95 9.90 0.98
C TYR A 281 2.29 10.73 2.22
N GLY A 282 3.48 10.60 2.80
CA GLY A 282 3.79 11.22 4.09
C GLY A 282 3.85 12.76 4.10
N THR A 283 3.68 13.42 2.96
CA THR A 283 3.46 14.89 2.89
C THR A 283 1.99 15.30 2.92
N LEU A 284 1.05 14.35 2.95
CA LEU A 284 -0.40 14.61 2.79
C LEU A 284 -1.19 14.47 4.09
N ALA A 285 -0.54 14.61 5.25
CA ALA A 285 -1.23 14.68 6.52
C ALA A 285 -2.16 15.90 6.55
N LEU A 286 -3.46 15.68 6.79
CA LEU A 286 -4.47 16.74 6.83
C LEU A 286 -4.57 17.39 8.22
N ASP A 287 -4.48 16.59 9.28
CA ASP A 287 -4.76 17.01 10.66
C ASP A 287 -3.51 17.31 11.49
N GLY A 288 -2.36 17.52 10.84
CA GLY A 288 -1.11 17.85 11.53
C GLY A 288 0.12 17.26 10.87
N ARG A 289 1.07 16.81 11.69
CA ARG A 289 2.30 16.19 11.21
C ARG A 289 2.10 14.70 11.01
N ALA A 290 2.58 14.17 9.89
CA ALA A 290 2.64 12.73 9.66
C ALA A 290 3.49 12.04 10.75
N PRO A 291 3.24 10.73 11.01
CA PRO A 291 4.13 9.93 11.85
C PRO A 291 5.59 9.98 11.37
N VAL A 292 6.52 9.83 12.31
CA VAL A 292 7.95 9.75 12.02
C VAL A 292 8.24 8.50 11.16
N CYS A 293 8.94 8.67 10.04
CA CYS A 293 9.26 7.58 9.14
C CYS A 293 10.20 6.53 9.79
N LEU A 294 10.15 5.28 9.32
CA LEU A 294 11.05 4.20 9.76
C LEU A 294 12.51 4.61 9.61
N LYS A 295 12.87 5.27 8.48
CA LYS A 295 14.24 5.70 8.26
C LYS A 295 14.76 6.69 9.29
N ALA A 296 13.91 7.55 9.83
CA ALA A 296 14.30 8.48 10.89
C ALA A 296 14.52 7.76 12.24
N LEU A 297 13.96 6.57 12.42
CA LEU A 297 14.11 5.72 13.62
C LEU A 297 15.22 4.67 13.48
N ASP A 298 15.78 4.50 12.28
CA ASP A 298 16.76 3.49 11.93
C ASP A 298 18.18 3.90 12.36
N HIS A 299 18.77 3.12 13.27
CA HIS A 299 20.13 3.30 13.76
C HIS A 299 21.11 2.23 13.24
N HIS A 300 20.61 1.23 12.51
CA HIS A 300 21.38 0.05 12.07
C HIS A 300 21.52 -0.01 10.55
N ASP A 301 21.21 1.10 9.87
CA ASP A 301 21.23 1.23 8.42
C ASP A 301 20.43 0.12 7.73
N ARG A 302 19.22 -0.17 8.24
CA ARG A 302 18.31 -1.19 7.73
C ARG A 302 17.29 -0.66 6.74
N VAL A 303 17.02 0.65 6.76
CA VAL A 303 15.96 1.24 5.95
C VAL A 303 16.55 1.97 4.75
N VAL A 304 15.95 1.72 3.58
CA VAL A 304 16.03 2.57 2.39
C VAL A 304 14.70 3.28 2.28
N TYR A 305 14.73 4.60 2.41
CA TYR A 305 13.53 5.42 2.35
C TYR A 305 13.26 5.85 0.91
N LEU A 306 12.00 5.82 0.50
CA LEU A 306 11.53 6.19 -0.82
C LEU A 306 10.42 7.23 -0.70
N THR A 307 10.49 8.29 -1.49
CA THR A 307 9.40 9.28 -1.59
C THR A 307 9.20 9.73 -3.03
N GLY A 308 8.05 10.35 -3.29
CA GLY A 308 7.72 10.93 -4.59
C GLY A 308 6.87 12.19 -4.47
N PHE A 309 6.86 13.01 -5.51
CA PHE A 309 6.13 14.28 -5.56
C PHE A 309 4.89 14.22 -6.45
N SER A 310 4.53 13.03 -6.94
CA SER A 310 3.37 12.85 -7.81
C SER A 310 2.05 13.16 -7.11
N LYS A 311 1.99 13.09 -5.78
CA LYS A 311 0.77 13.31 -4.99
C LYS A 311 0.69 14.68 -4.34
N SER A 312 1.83 15.37 -4.21
CA SER A 312 1.96 16.65 -3.49
C SER A 312 2.33 17.84 -4.36
N LEU A 313 2.81 17.61 -5.59
CA LEU A 313 3.22 18.68 -6.50
C LEU A 313 2.61 18.50 -7.89
N MET A 314 3.13 17.57 -8.68
CA MET A 314 2.70 17.35 -10.06
C MET A 314 3.12 15.95 -10.53
N PRO A 315 2.17 15.07 -10.90
CA PRO A 315 2.48 13.74 -11.41
C PRO A 315 3.45 13.75 -12.60
N ALA A 316 3.26 14.69 -13.52
CA ALA A 316 4.03 14.81 -14.77
C ALA A 316 5.52 15.15 -14.55
N LEU A 317 5.91 15.68 -13.39
CA LEU A 317 7.32 16.00 -13.11
C LEU A 317 8.18 14.73 -12.98
N ARG A 318 7.56 13.59 -12.64
CA ARG A 318 8.25 12.31 -12.41
C ARG A 318 9.47 12.50 -11.49
N LEU A 319 9.27 13.15 -10.35
CA LEU A 319 10.33 13.38 -9.36
C LEU A 319 10.11 12.48 -8.14
N GLY A 320 11.16 11.74 -7.78
CA GLY A 320 11.25 10.96 -6.56
C GLY A 320 12.65 11.04 -5.95
N ALA A 321 12.80 10.44 -4.78
CA ALA A 321 14.10 10.31 -4.14
C ALA A 321 14.18 9.03 -3.31
N LEU A 322 15.36 8.40 -3.33
CA LEU A 322 15.79 7.40 -2.38
C LEU A 322 16.73 8.04 -1.35
N VAL A 323 16.61 7.62 -0.10
CA VAL A 323 17.51 8.02 0.99
C VAL A 323 18.08 6.77 1.66
N ALA A 324 19.40 6.65 1.63
CA ALA A 324 20.14 5.55 2.23
C ALA A 324 21.57 6.01 2.55
N SER A 325 22.33 5.20 3.29
CA SER A 325 23.75 5.48 3.52
C SER A 325 24.51 5.62 2.19
N PRO A 326 25.59 6.42 2.11
CA PRO A 326 26.36 6.58 0.88
C PRO A 326 26.86 5.26 0.29
N GLY A 327 27.27 4.31 1.15
CA GLY A 327 27.66 2.97 0.72
C GLY A 327 26.51 2.19 0.07
N ARG A 328 25.27 2.36 0.56
CA ARG A 328 24.10 1.72 -0.03
C ARG A 328 23.65 2.41 -1.32
N LEU A 329 23.75 3.73 -1.41
CA LEU A 329 23.47 4.44 -2.66
C LEU A 329 24.45 4.04 -3.77
N ALA A 330 25.72 3.82 -3.45
CA ALA A 330 26.70 3.33 -4.42
C ALA A 330 26.34 1.95 -5.00
N ALA A 331 25.61 1.11 -4.24
CA ALA A 331 25.10 -0.17 -4.74
C ALA A 331 23.84 -0.02 -5.61
N LEU A 332 23.11 1.10 -5.48
CA LEU A 332 21.86 1.41 -6.20
C LEU A 332 22.07 2.08 -7.55
N THR A 333 23.24 2.72 -7.75
CA THR A 333 23.63 3.46 -8.96
C THR A 333 24.54 2.66 -9.85
#